data_AF-A0A286IPY0-F1
#
_entry.id   AF-A0A286IPY0-F1
#
_cell.length_a   1.000
_cell.length_b   1.000
_cell.length_c   1.000
_cell.angle_alpha   90.00
_cell.angle_beta   90.00
_cell.angle_gamma   90.00
#
_symmetry.space_group_name_H-M   'P 1'
#
loop_
_entity.id
_entity.type
_entity.pdbx_description
1 polymer ?
#
loop_
_entity_poly.entity_id
_entity_poly.type
_entity_poly.pdbx_seq_one_letter_code
_entity_poly.pdbx_strand_id
1 'polypeptide(L)'
;MPTLNLKFQTNELTPPPYAHAIEIETKPFSSGMQASFEINYLEREVLTIDEIIDEGFTDNDDFKLRVNLPIVWLDALDAIYSKSTFHKKETLEDHEEYIEVSGQFPENTEDWKLFMEQMQQAILEKAEREAPLFIEIVRINHDGRNVYEFNASFVERSFTLTKNKEVQSLTWKQLNAFLEDIFVAEIKYEKARTESPSKEGIYLQFGDGLWLELGNSYLTQPSKIKAWLQ
;
A
#
# COMPACT_ATOMS: atom_id res chain seq x y z
N MET A 1 15.27 -14.95 14.26
CA MET A 1 14.00 -14.26 14.55
C MET A 1 13.01 -15.26 15.15
N PRO A 2 12.36 -14.95 16.30
CA PRO A 2 11.25 -15.75 16.84
C PRO A 2 9.95 -15.50 16.06
N THR A 3 8.92 -16.30 16.37
CA THR A 3 7.53 -16.00 16.00
C THR A 3 7.09 -14.70 16.68
N LEU A 4 6.49 -13.78 15.93
CA LEU A 4 5.91 -12.54 16.47
C LEU A 4 4.43 -12.44 16.13
N ASN A 5 3.64 -11.89 17.05
CA ASN A 5 2.26 -11.46 16.80
C ASN A 5 2.24 -9.95 16.63
N LEU A 6 1.72 -9.47 15.51
CA LEU A 6 1.57 -8.05 15.21
C LEU A 6 0.08 -7.73 15.27
N LYS A 7 -0.28 -6.65 15.95
CA LYS A 7 -1.66 -6.19 16.07
C LYS A 7 -1.73 -4.72 15.71
N PHE A 8 -2.70 -4.39 14.88
CA PHE A 8 -3.07 -3.02 14.53
C PHE A 8 -4.56 -2.84 14.77
N GLN A 9 -4.97 -1.68 15.29
CA GLN A 9 -6.36 -1.26 15.30
C GLN A 9 -6.44 0.23 15.01
N THR A 10 -7.40 0.62 14.19
CA THR A 10 -7.75 2.03 14.00
C THR A 10 -8.13 2.67 15.34
N ASN A 11 -7.89 3.98 15.48
CA ASN A 11 -8.27 4.72 16.68
C ASN A 11 -9.80 4.78 16.85
N GLU A 12 -10.27 5.14 18.06
CA GLU A 12 -11.70 5.16 18.39
C GLU A 12 -12.50 6.22 17.62
N LEU A 13 -11.82 7.22 17.05
CA LEU A 13 -12.44 8.26 16.25
C LEU A 13 -12.73 7.80 14.80
N THR A 14 -12.23 6.64 14.39
CA THR A 14 -12.49 6.09 13.06
C THR A 14 -13.90 5.51 13.03
N PRO A 15 -14.82 6.01 12.18
CA PRO A 15 -16.19 5.52 12.17
C PRO A 15 -16.30 4.17 11.43
N PRO A 16 -17.28 3.32 11.76
CA PRO A 16 -17.68 2.23 10.86
C PRO A 16 -18.17 2.81 9.51
N PRO A 17 -18.03 2.09 8.39
CA PRO A 17 -17.44 0.75 8.26
C PRO A 17 -15.91 0.74 8.12
N TYR A 18 -15.24 1.89 8.29
CA TYR A 18 -13.79 2.03 8.10
C TYR A 18 -12.97 1.55 9.30
N ALA A 19 -13.55 1.54 10.49
CA ALA A 19 -12.91 1.03 11.70
C ALA A 19 -12.56 -0.45 11.55
N HIS A 20 -11.32 -0.85 11.82
CA HIS A 20 -10.87 -2.22 11.66
C HIS A 20 -9.71 -2.59 12.58
N ALA A 21 -9.57 -3.88 12.83
CA ALA A 21 -8.44 -4.51 13.52
C ALA A 21 -7.75 -5.52 12.60
N ILE A 22 -6.43 -5.52 12.61
CA ILE A 22 -5.58 -6.46 11.87
C ILE A 22 -4.72 -7.24 12.87
N GLU A 23 -4.67 -8.56 12.69
CA GLU A 23 -3.71 -9.42 13.38
C GLU A 23 -2.85 -10.18 12.37
N ILE A 24 -1.53 -10.20 12.61
CA ILE A 24 -0.56 -10.93 11.79
C ILE A 24 0.35 -11.77 12.68
N GLU A 25 0.22 -13.09 12.61
CA GLU A 25 1.19 -14.02 13.20
C GLU A 25 2.28 -14.34 12.18
N THR A 26 3.53 -14.10 12.55
CA THR A 26 4.71 -14.35 11.72
C THR A 26 5.48 -15.57 12.24
N LYS A 27 5.79 -16.53 11.37
CA LYS A 27 6.52 -17.77 11.71
C LYS A 27 7.72 -17.95 10.76
N PRO A 28 8.94 -17.63 11.19
CA PRO A 28 10.14 -17.77 10.38
C PRO A 28 10.44 -19.22 9.99
N PHE A 29 10.98 -19.43 8.79
CA PHE A 29 11.56 -20.70 8.34
C PHE A 29 12.81 -20.43 7.49
N SER A 30 13.50 -21.47 7.02
CA SER A 30 14.85 -21.35 6.45
C SER A 30 14.98 -20.44 5.22
N SER A 31 13.91 -20.23 4.46
CA SER A 31 13.93 -19.45 3.21
C SER A 31 12.86 -18.36 3.17
N GLY A 32 12.29 -17.98 4.31
CA GLY A 32 11.18 -17.05 4.36
C GLY A 32 10.46 -17.02 5.69
N MET A 33 9.19 -16.61 5.62
CA MET A 33 8.33 -16.48 6.78
C MET A 33 6.89 -16.80 6.39
N GLN A 34 6.20 -17.60 7.20
CA GLN A 34 4.76 -17.77 7.08
C GLN A 34 4.08 -16.60 7.79
N ALA A 35 3.12 -15.96 7.13
CA ALA A 35 2.25 -14.96 7.72
C ALA A 35 0.82 -15.51 7.77
N SER A 36 0.22 -15.53 8.96
CA SER A 36 -1.22 -15.75 9.13
C SER A 36 -1.86 -14.40 9.43
N PHE A 37 -2.71 -13.93 8.54
CA PHE A 37 -3.35 -12.62 8.56
C PHE A 37 -4.84 -12.76 8.81
N GLU A 38 -5.36 -11.82 9.57
CA GLU A 38 -6.79 -11.66 9.85
C GLU A 38 -7.11 -10.17 9.90
N ILE A 39 -8.19 -9.77 9.24
CA ILE A 39 -8.80 -8.45 9.36
C ILE A 39 -10.25 -8.61 9.82
N ASN A 40 -10.65 -7.79 10.80
CA ASN A 40 -12.01 -7.69 11.27
C ASN A 40 -12.45 -6.21 11.25
N TYR A 41 -13.57 -5.92 10.62
CA TYR A 41 -14.17 -4.60 10.64
C TYR A 41 -15.03 -4.42 11.89
N LEU A 42 -14.89 -3.27 12.54
CA LEU A 42 -15.43 -3.02 13.87
C LEU A 42 -16.73 -2.23 13.80
N GLU A 43 -17.64 -2.53 14.74
CA GLU A 43 -18.88 -1.76 15.00
C GLU A 43 -19.82 -1.63 13.79
N ARG A 44 -19.74 -2.53 12.81
CA ARG A 44 -20.57 -2.47 11.60
C ARG A 44 -22.04 -2.77 11.87
N GLU A 45 -22.36 -3.39 13.00
CA GLU A 45 -23.71 -3.69 13.44
C GLU A 45 -24.57 -2.44 13.71
N VAL A 46 -23.94 -1.27 13.82
CA VAL A 46 -24.66 0.02 13.97
C VAL A 46 -25.16 0.57 12.64
N LEU A 47 -24.66 0.05 11.52
CA LEU A 47 -25.02 0.45 10.17
C LEU A 47 -26.02 -0.53 9.55
N THR A 48 -26.86 -0.01 8.66
CA THR A 48 -27.66 -0.83 7.75
C THR A 48 -26.78 -1.40 6.64
N ILE A 49 -27.26 -2.47 6.00
CA ILE A 49 -26.55 -3.07 4.86
C ILE A 49 -26.45 -2.11 3.67
N ASP A 50 -27.45 -1.25 3.47
CA ASP A 50 -27.45 -0.27 2.39
C ASP A 50 -26.36 0.80 2.64
N GLU A 51 -26.22 1.29 3.87
CA GLU A 51 -25.13 2.21 4.26
C GLU A 51 -23.76 1.58 4.07
N ILE A 52 -23.61 0.29 4.44
CA ILE A 52 -22.38 -0.47 4.19
C ILE A 52 -22.03 -0.53 2.70
N ILE A 53 -22.99 -0.85 1.84
CA ILE A 53 -22.79 -0.99 0.40
C ILE A 53 -22.53 0.36 -0.25
N ASP A 54 -23.22 1.41 0.19
CA ASP A 54 -23.05 2.77 -0.32
C ASP A 54 -21.63 3.33 -0.02
N GLU A 55 -21.02 2.90 1.09
CA GLU A 55 -19.62 3.20 1.43
C GLU A 55 -18.60 2.28 0.69
N GLY A 56 -19.07 1.34 -0.14
CA GLY A 56 -18.24 0.46 -0.96
C GLY A 56 -17.80 -0.84 -0.29
N PHE A 57 -18.42 -1.22 0.83
CA PHE A 57 -18.16 -2.47 1.55
C PHE A 57 -19.19 -3.55 1.20
N THR A 58 -18.91 -4.80 1.57
CA THR A 58 -19.85 -5.94 1.39
C THR A 58 -20.43 -6.37 2.73
N ASP A 59 -21.35 -7.34 2.77
CA ASP A 59 -21.89 -7.84 4.04
C ASP A 59 -20.84 -8.58 4.89
N ASN A 60 -19.74 -9.05 4.28
CA ASN A 60 -18.74 -9.88 4.90
C ASN A 60 -17.33 -9.59 4.33
N ASP A 61 -16.75 -8.47 4.75
CA ASP A 61 -15.38 -8.09 4.39
C ASP A 61 -14.31 -8.64 5.34
N ASP A 62 -14.72 -9.30 6.43
CA ASP A 62 -13.79 -9.98 7.33
C ASP A 62 -13.18 -11.18 6.63
N PHE A 63 -11.85 -11.31 6.68
CA PHE A 63 -11.20 -12.48 6.09
C PHE A 63 -9.89 -12.84 6.75
N LYS A 64 -9.51 -14.09 6.51
CA LYS A 64 -8.25 -14.67 6.98
C LYS A 64 -7.47 -15.23 5.80
N LEU A 65 -6.15 -15.03 5.82
CA LEU A 65 -5.24 -15.57 4.83
C LEU A 65 -4.02 -16.18 5.52
N ARG A 66 -3.43 -17.17 4.88
CA ARG A 66 -2.13 -17.72 5.29
C ARG A 66 -1.27 -17.89 4.06
N VAL A 67 -0.11 -17.24 4.07
CA VAL A 67 0.82 -17.25 2.94
C VAL A 67 2.25 -17.47 3.42
N ASN A 68 3.11 -17.93 2.52
CA ASN A 68 4.55 -17.96 2.73
C ASN A 68 5.18 -16.82 1.95
N LEU A 69 5.80 -15.89 2.67
CA LEU A 69 6.53 -14.75 2.12
C LEU A 69 8.03 -15.09 2.00
N PRO A 70 8.73 -14.53 1.00
CA PRO A 70 10.17 -14.75 0.81
C PRO A 70 11.02 -14.14 1.92
N ILE A 71 12.31 -14.51 1.96
CA ILE A 71 13.26 -14.12 3.01
C ILE A 71 13.39 -12.60 3.21
N VAL A 72 13.16 -11.81 2.16
CA VAL A 72 13.21 -10.33 2.23
C VAL A 72 12.24 -9.75 3.27
N TRP A 73 11.14 -10.45 3.58
CA TRP A 73 10.20 -10.06 4.63
C TRP A 73 10.70 -10.37 6.04
N LEU A 74 11.47 -11.45 6.18
CA LEU A 74 12.15 -11.75 7.44
C LEU A 74 13.25 -10.72 7.73
N ASP A 75 14.02 -10.35 6.70
CA ASP A 75 15.05 -9.30 6.80
C ASP A 75 14.44 -7.94 7.14
N ALA A 76 13.30 -7.60 6.52
CA ALA A 76 12.58 -6.36 6.82
C ALA A 76 12.04 -6.33 8.27
N LEU A 77 11.48 -7.45 8.75
CA LEU A 77 11.01 -7.58 10.14
C LEU A 77 12.17 -7.45 11.13
N ASP A 78 13.32 -8.06 10.83
CA ASP A 78 14.53 -7.95 11.66
C ASP A 78 15.07 -6.52 11.71
N ALA A 79 15.07 -5.83 10.57
CA ALA A 79 15.54 -4.46 10.47
C ALA A 79 14.68 -3.45 11.27
N ILE A 80 13.36 -3.62 11.32
CA ILE A 80 12.49 -2.74 12.14
C ILE A 80 12.56 -3.14 13.62
N TYR A 81 12.48 -4.44 13.93
CA TYR A 81 12.48 -4.93 15.30
C TYR A 81 13.77 -4.57 16.04
N SER A 82 14.94 -4.72 15.40
CA SER A 82 16.24 -4.39 15.99
C SER A 82 16.44 -2.90 16.30
N LYS A 83 15.68 -2.02 15.66
CA LYS A 83 15.70 -0.56 15.90
C LYS A 83 14.64 -0.09 16.88
N SER A 84 13.73 -0.98 17.28
CA SER A 84 12.56 -0.63 18.08
C SER A 84 12.90 -0.64 19.56
N THR A 85 12.44 0.40 20.26
CA THR A 85 12.32 0.39 21.73
C THR A 85 10.88 0.03 22.07
N PHE A 86 10.70 -0.91 23.00
CA PHE A 86 9.38 -1.39 23.41
C PHE A 86 9.09 -1.02 24.85
N HIS A 87 7.85 -0.64 25.11
CA HIS A 87 7.33 -0.39 26.45
C HIS A 87 6.02 -1.13 26.68
N LYS A 88 5.62 -1.22 27.94
CA LYS A 88 4.26 -1.61 28.30
C LYS A 88 3.42 -0.34 28.38
N LYS A 89 2.25 -0.34 27.77
CA LYS A 89 1.29 0.74 27.85
C LYS A 89 0.07 0.24 28.61
N GLU A 90 -0.38 1.02 29.60
CA GLU A 90 -1.55 0.65 30.42
C GLU A 90 -2.84 1.19 29.81
N THR A 91 -2.79 2.31 29.08
CA THR A 91 -3.92 2.99 28.46
C THR A 91 -3.52 3.64 27.13
N LEU A 92 -4.42 3.62 26.14
CA LEU A 92 -4.31 4.41 24.92
C LEU A 92 -5.24 5.62 25.01
N GLU A 93 -4.88 6.71 24.35
CA GLU A 93 -5.78 7.85 24.15
C GLU A 93 -6.67 7.61 22.92
N ASP A 94 -7.90 8.14 22.90
CA ASP A 94 -8.91 7.88 21.87
C ASP A 94 -8.45 8.16 20.42
N HIS A 95 -7.46 9.04 20.27
CA HIS A 95 -6.91 9.44 18.97
C HIS A 95 -5.72 8.58 18.51
N GLU A 96 -5.18 7.73 19.39
CA GLU A 96 -4.05 6.86 19.11
C GLU A 96 -4.52 5.56 18.45
N GLU A 97 -3.81 5.16 17.39
CA GLU A 97 -3.96 3.81 16.82
C GLU A 97 -3.29 2.79 17.75
N TYR A 98 -3.89 1.60 17.85
CA TYR A 98 -3.31 0.49 18.61
C TYR A 98 -2.26 -0.18 17.74
N ILE A 99 -1.00 -0.18 18.16
CA ILE A 99 0.07 -0.98 17.51
C ILE A 99 0.80 -1.78 18.58
N GLU A 100 0.72 -3.09 18.49
CA GLU A 100 1.38 -4.01 19.42
C GLU A 100 2.19 -5.06 18.68
N VAL A 101 3.39 -5.31 19.20
CA VAL A 101 4.28 -6.37 18.77
C VAL A 101 4.50 -7.32 19.95
N SER A 102 3.84 -8.47 19.90
CA SER A 102 3.97 -9.56 20.88
C SER A 102 3.77 -9.13 22.33
N GLY A 103 2.71 -8.36 22.61
CA GLY A 103 2.38 -7.87 23.96
C GLY A 103 3.12 -6.59 24.38
N GLN A 104 3.82 -5.91 23.47
CA GLN A 104 4.54 -4.67 23.76
C GLN A 104 4.27 -3.60 22.70
N PHE A 105 4.33 -2.34 23.11
CA PHE A 105 4.09 -1.19 22.24
C PHE A 105 5.43 -0.62 21.76
N PRO A 106 5.67 -0.50 20.44
CA PRO A 106 6.87 0.12 19.91
C PRO A 106 6.80 1.65 20.04
N GLU A 107 7.91 2.32 20.33
CA GLU A 107 8.00 3.79 20.29
C GLU A 107 7.95 4.34 18.85
N ASN A 108 8.42 3.58 17.86
CA ASN A 108 8.41 3.93 16.44
C ASN A 108 7.13 3.44 15.75
N THR A 109 5.97 3.90 16.24
CA THR A 109 4.64 3.47 15.78
C THR A 109 4.44 3.62 14.26
N GLU A 110 4.82 4.76 13.69
CA GLU A 110 4.68 5.02 12.24
C GLU A 110 5.46 4.03 11.37
N ASP A 111 6.66 3.64 11.79
CA ASP A 111 7.46 2.64 11.06
C ASP A 111 6.77 1.27 11.07
N TRP A 112 6.19 0.90 12.22
CA TRP A 112 5.48 -0.37 12.38
C TRP A 112 4.16 -0.38 11.61
N LYS A 113 3.43 0.73 11.61
CA LYS A 113 2.24 0.93 10.78
C LYS A 113 2.57 0.73 9.31
N LEU A 114 3.55 1.46 8.79
CA LEU A 114 4.00 1.34 7.41
C LEU A 114 4.44 -0.09 7.09
N PHE A 115 5.15 -0.76 8.01
CA PHE A 115 5.54 -2.16 7.84
C PHE A 115 4.33 -3.10 7.74
N MET A 116 3.33 -2.94 8.61
CA MET A 116 2.11 -3.76 8.61
C MET A 116 1.25 -3.53 7.37
N GLU A 117 1.10 -2.27 6.93
CA GLU A 117 0.41 -1.92 5.68
C GLU A 117 1.10 -2.58 4.48
N GLN A 118 2.42 -2.48 4.37
CA GLN A 118 3.17 -3.13 3.30
C GLN A 118 3.09 -4.67 3.37
N MET A 119 3.05 -5.23 4.59
CA MET A 119 2.91 -6.67 4.78
C MET A 119 1.52 -7.16 4.35
N GLN A 120 0.47 -6.41 4.66
CA GLN A 120 -0.89 -6.68 4.17
C GLN A 120 -0.91 -6.70 2.64
N GLN A 121 -0.33 -5.68 1.99
CA GLN A 121 -0.21 -5.63 0.52
C GLN A 121 0.52 -6.86 -0.04
N ALA A 122 1.64 -7.27 0.56
CA ALA A 122 2.35 -8.48 0.15
C ALA A 122 1.53 -9.77 0.35
N ILE A 123 0.74 -9.84 1.41
CA ILE A 123 -0.12 -11.01 1.68
C ILE A 123 -1.24 -11.09 0.64
N LEU A 124 -1.88 -9.97 0.32
CA LEU A 124 -2.92 -9.88 -0.69
C LEU A 124 -2.39 -10.17 -2.09
N GLU A 125 -1.23 -9.61 -2.44
CA GLU A 125 -0.51 -9.90 -3.69
C GLU A 125 -0.12 -11.39 -3.77
N LYS A 126 0.42 -11.97 -2.70
CA LYS A 126 0.80 -13.39 -2.67
C LYS A 126 -0.39 -14.34 -2.78
N ALA A 127 -1.55 -13.92 -2.27
CA ALA A 127 -2.80 -14.65 -2.34
C ALA A 127 -3.56 -14.43 -3.66
N GLU A 128 -2.99 -13.68 -4.61
CA GLU A 128 -3.60 -13.31 -5.89
C GLU A 128 -4.96 -12.59 -5.74
N ARG A 129 -5.17 -11.93 -4.59
CA ARG A 129 -6.34 -11.07 -4.36
C ARG A 129 -6.12 -9.66 -4.91
N GLU A 130 -4.88 -9.22 -4.94
CA GLU A 130 -4.46 -7.95 -5.55
C GLU A 130 -3.33 -8.22 -6.56
N ALA A 131 -3.29 -7.43 -7.63
CA ALA A 131 -2.21 -7.49 -8.60
C ALA A 131 -0.99 -6.70 -8.07
N PRO A 132 0.24 -7.05 -8.48
CA PRO A 132 1.41 -6.20 -8.24
C PRO A 132 1.18 -4.78 -8.77
N LEU A 133 1.79 -3.80 -8.11
CA LEU A 133 1.65 -2.39 -8.49
C LEU A 133 2.17 -2.16 -9.91
N PHE A 134 1.32 -1.55 -10.74
CA PHE A 134 1.67 -1.10 -12.08
C PHE A 134 1.20 0.33 -12.31
N ILE A 135 2.11 1.21 -12.72
CA ILE A 135 1.80 2.58 -13.11
C ILE A 135 2.53 2.90 -14.41
N GLU A 136 1.81 3.28 -15.45
CA GLU A 136 2.40 3.77 -16.70
C GLU A 136 2.24 5.27 -16.79
N ILE A 137 3.35 5.96 -17.07
CA ILE A 137 3.37 7.39 -17.34
C ILE A 137 3.82 7.61 -18.79
N VAL A 138 3.00 8.32 -19.56
CA VAL A 138 3.29 8.68 -20.94
C VAL A 138 3.50 10.18 -21.04
N ARG A 139 4.66 10.58 -21.57
CA ARG A 139 4.97 11.98 -21.90
C ARG A 139 5.00 12.15 -23.41
N ILE A 140 4.12 13.00 -23.94
CA ILE A 140 4.06 13.37 -25.35
C ILE A 140 4.46 14.83 -25.49
N ASN A 141 5.47 15.09 -26.30
CA ASN A 141 5.93 16.43 -26.65
C ASN A 141 6.34 16.48 -28.13
N HIS A 142 6.83 17.62 -28.61
CA HIS A 142 7.34 17.76 -29.98
C HIS A 142 8.46 16.75 -30.33
N ASP A 143 9.23 16.29 -29.34
CA ASP A 143 10.33 15.33 -29.54
C ASP A 143 9.84 13.87 -29.66
N GLY A 144 8.57 13.61 -29.36
CA GLY A 144 7.92 12.32 -29.51
C GLY A 144 7.20 11.83 -28.26
N ARG A 145 7.03 10.51 -28.18
CA ARG A 145 6.33 9.81 -27.10
C ARG A 145 7.34 9.01 -26.28
N ASN A 146 7.45 9.34 -24.99
CA ASN A 146 8.22 8.59 -24.01
C ASN A 146 7.27 7.84 -23.08
N VAL A 147 7.56 6.57 -22.83
CA VAL A 147 6.78 5.68 -21.95
C VAL A 147 7.66 5.24 -20.79
N TYR A 148 7.11 5.35 -19.59
CA TYR A 148 7.74 5.02 -18.32
C TYR A 148 6.83 4.06 -17.57
N GLU A 149 7.27 2.81 -17.37
CA GLU A 149 6.49 1.80 -16.67
C GLU A 149 7.11 1.53 -15.30
N PHE A 150 6.38 1.86 -14.25
CA PHE A 150 6.75 1.61 -12.87
C PHE A 150 6.07 0.32 -12.41
N ASN A 151 6.88 -0.66 -12.04
CA ASN A 151 6.39 -1.95 -11.56
C ASN A 151 6.95 -2.22 -10.17
N ALA A 152 6.10 -2.55 -9.21
CA ALA A 152 6.53 -3.00 -7.89
C ALA A 152 5.84 -4.30 -7.49
N SER A 153 6.58 -5.15 -6.78
CA SER A 153 6.05 -6.32 -6.09
C SER A 153 6.32 -6.17 -4.60
N PHE A 154 5.25 -6.16 -3.81
CA PHE A 154 5.33 -6.18 -2.35
C PHE A 154 5.82 -7.54 -1.85
N VAL A 155 5.44 -8.63 -2.52
CA VAL A 155 5.96 -9.98 -2.20
C VAL A 155 7.47 -10.01 -2.25
N GLU A 156 8.06 -9.57 -3.37
CA GLU A 156 9.51 -9.59 -3.58
C GLU A 156 10.23 -8.35 -3.04
N ARG A 157 9.49 -7.38 -2.49
CA ARG A 157 10.00 -6.06 -2.07
C ARG A 157 10.89 -5.43 -3.14
N SER A 158 10.41 -5.43 -4.39
CA SER A 158 11.14 -4.95 -5.56
C SER A 158 10.41 -3.81 -6.27
N PHE A 159 11.15 -2.85 -6.80
CA PHE A 159 10.61 -1.71 -7.55
C PHE A 159 11.48 -1.44 -8.78
N THR A 160 10.87 -1.27 -9.94
CA THR A 160 11.56 -1.09 -11.21
C THR A 160 10.90 -0.02 -12.06
N LEU A 161 11.73 0.67 -12.84
CA LEU A 161 11.32 1.58 -13.89
C LEU A 161 11.79 1.02 -15.25
N THR A 162 10.87 0.81 -16.17
CA THR A 162 11.19 0.53 -17.57
C THR A 162 11.03 1.80 -18.41
N LYS A 163 12.10 2.22 -19.09
CA LYS A 163 12.11 3.36 -20.02
C LYS A 163 12.79 2.91 -21.31
N ASN A 164 12.12 3.05 -22.45
CA ASN A 164 12.67 2.64 -23.76
C ASN A 164 13.21 1.20 -23.81
N LYS A 165 12.56 0.25 -23.11
CA LYS A 165 12.96 -1.16 -22.93
C LYS A 165 14.18 -1.38 -22.02
N GLU A 166 14.76 -0.34 -21.46
CA GLU A 166 15.79 -0.47 -20.42
C GLU A 166 15.10 -0.55 -19.06
N VAL A 167 15.46 -1.55 -18.27
CA VAL A 167 14.91 -1.76 -16.92
C VAL A 167 15.94 -1.27 -15.90
N GLN A 168 15.52 -0.33 -15.06
CA GLN A 168 16.28 0.17 -13.94
C GLN A 168 15.64 -0.30 -12.63
N SER A 169 16.41 -0.99 -11.79
CA SER A 169 15.98 -1.29 -10.42
C SER A 169 16.08 -0.04 -9.54
N LEU A 170 15.01 0.23 -8.79
CA LEU A 170 14.90 1.30 -7.82
C LEU A 170 14.86 0.71 -6.40
N THR A 171 15.23 1.51 -5.41
CA THR A 171 15.22 1.07 -4.01
C THR A 171 13.79 1.07 -3.45
N TRP A 172 13.54 0.26 -2.43
CA TRP A 172 12.25 0.26 -1.73
C TRP A 172 11.92 1.61 -1.08
N LYS A 173 12.93 2.36 -0.64
CA LYS A 173 12.75 3.75 -0.17
C LYS A 173 12.21 4.67 -1.27
N GLN A 174 12.67 4.47 -2.52
CA GLN A 174 12.15 5.22 -3.66
C GLN A 174 10.71 4.83 -3.98
N LEU A 175 10.30 3.58 -3.76
CA LEU A 175 8.88 3.20 -3.89
C LEU A 175 8.00 4.01 -2.95
N ASN A 176 8.37 4.10 -1.66
CA ASN A 176 7.57 4.86 -0.69
C ASN A 176 7.42 6.34 -1.11
N ALA A 177 8.54 6.99 -1.49
CA ALA A 177 8.50 8.36 -1.99
C ALA A 177 7.67 8.50 -3.28
N PHE A 178 7.74 7.52 -4.17
CA PHE A 178 6.95 7.50 -5.39
C PHE A 178 5.46 7.40 -5.10
N LEU A 179 5.04 6.51 -4.19
CA LEU A 179 3.63 6.36 -3.80
C LEU A 179 3.10 7.65 -3.15
N GLU A 180 3.87 8.29 -2.28
CA GLU A 180 3.52 9.59 -1.68
C GLU A 180 3.33 10.69 -2.74
N ASP A 181 4.17 10.72 -3.77
CA ASP A 181 4.05 11.70 -4.85
C ASP A 181 2.87 11.42 -5.78
N ILE A 182 2.56 10.15 -6.01
CA ILE A 182 1.54 9.71 -6.98
C ILE A 182 0.13 9.69 -6.37
N PHE A 183 -0.05 9.24 -5.13
CA PHE A 183 -1.38 9.07 -4.55
C PHE A 183 -1.91 10.29 -3.80
N VAL A 184 -1.15 11.39 -3.74
CA VAL A 184 -1.60 12.69 -3.19
C VAL A 184 -2.53 13.48 -4.12
N ALA A 185 -2.71 13.03 -5.35
CA ALA A 185 -3.44 13.79 -6.37
C ALA A 185 -4.95 13.71 -6.17
N GLU A 186 -5.65 14.80 -6.48
CA GLU A 186 -7.10 14.76 -6.68
C GLU A 186 -7.38 14.20 -8.08
N ILE A 187 -8.16 13.11 -8.15
CA ILE A 187 -8.48 12.42 -9.40
C ILE A 187 -9.92 12.73 -9.82
N LYS A 188 -10.08 13.14 -11.08
CA LYS A 188 -11.38 13.40 -11.73
C LYS A 188 -11.66 12.31 -12.75
N TYR A 189 -12.17 11.18 -12.26
CA TYR A 189 -12.45 10.00 -13.09
C TYR A 189 -13.43 10.30 -14.23
N GLU A 190 -14.35 11.25 -14.04
CA GLU A 190 -15.30 11.70 -15.07
C GLU A 190 -14.61 12.37 -16.29
N LYS A 191 -13.33 12.75 -16.15
CA LYS A 191 -12.50 13.31 -17.21
C LYS A 191 -11.44 12.33 -17.73
N ALA A 192 -11.38 11.13 -17.17
CA ALA A 192 -10.47 10.08 -17.63
C ALA A 192 -10.84 9.63 -19.05
N ARG A 193 -9.86 9.10 -19.78
CA ARG A 193 -10.03 8.59 -21.14
C ARG A 193 -9.74 7.10 -21.18
N THR A 194 -10.50 6.34 -21.95
CA THR A 194 -10.23 4.90 -22.18
C THR A 194 -9.25 4.66 -23.33
N GLU A 195 -9.08 5.65 -24.21
CA GLU A 195 -8.15 5.57 -25.34
C GLU A 195 -6.76 6.06 -24.98
N SER A 196 -5.72 5.41 -25.52
CA SER A 196 -4.34 5.84 -25.35
C SER A 196 -4.15 7.31 -25.76
N PRO A 197 -3.39 8.10 -24.99
CA PRO A 197 -3.14 9.49 -25.32
C PRO A 197 -2.35 9.63 -26.62
N SER A 198 -2.70 10.66 -27.40
CA SER A 198 -2.07 11.04 -28.67
C SER A 198 -1.70 12.53 -28.74
N LYS A 199 -2.23 13.35 -27.82
CA LYS A 199 -1.97 14.78 -27.73
C LYS A 199 -0.79 15.05 -26.79
N GLU A 200 -0.18 16.22 -26.94
CA GLU A 200 0.89 16.66 -26.05
C GLU A 200 0.41 16.77 -24.61
N GLY A 201 1.22 16.27 -23.67
CA GLY A 201 0.85 16.21 -22.26
C GLY A 201 1.63 15.14 -21.49
N ILE A 202 1.29 15.03 -20.20
CA ILE A 202 1.72 13.93 -19.33
C ILE A 202 0.45 13.21 -18.90
N TYR A 203 0.44 11.90 -19.10
CA TYR A 203 -0.70 11.04 -18.84
C TYR A 203 -0.27 9.88 -17.94
N LEU A 204 -1.13 9.47 -17.02
CA LEU A 204 -0.90 8.35 -16.11
C LEU A 204 -2.03 7.32 -16.27
N GLN A 205 -1.73 6.04 -16.11
CA GLN A 205 -2.72 4.99 -15.89
C GLN A 205 -2.24 4.05 -14.77
N PHE A 206 -3.18 3.41 -14.07
CA PHE A 206 -2.91 2.55 -12.92
C PHE A 206 -3.23 1.07 -13.19
N GLY A 207 -3.26 0.66 -14.46
CA GLY A 207 -3.60 -0.70 -14.88
C GLY A 207 -5.10 -0.98 -15.04
N ASP A 208 -5.94 0.02 -14.77
CA ASP A 208 -7.40 -0.01 -14.95
C ASP A 208 -7.86 0.36 -16.37
N GLY A 209 -6.92 0.74 -17.24
CA GLY A 209 -7.20 1.19 -18.61
C GLY A 209 -7.74 2.63 -18.70
N LEU A 210 -7.74 3.38 -17.60
CA LEU A 210 -8.14 4.78 -17.58
C LEU A 210 -6.91 5.69 -17.61
N TRP A 211 -6.85 6.51 -18.65
CA TRP A 211 -5.81 7.52 -18.85
C TRP A 211 -6.19 8.83 -18.20
N LEU A 212 -5.32 9.29 -17.30
CA LEU A 212 -5.48 10.52 -16.56
C LEU A 212 -4.47 11.57 -17.00
N GLU A 213 -4.94 12.74 -17.40
CA GLU A 213 -4.13 13.86 -17.88
C GLU A 213 -3.72 14.78 -16.72
N LEU A 214 -2.42 14.98 -16.55
CA LEU A 214 -1.85 15.85 -15.52
C LEU A 214 -2.33 17.30 -15.70
N GLY A 215 -2.91 17.88 -14.65
CA GLY A 215 -3.47 19.23 -14.64
C GLY A 215 -4.92 19.31 -15.17
N ASN A 216 -5.52 18.19 -15.59
CA ASN A 216 -6.90 18.16 -16.05
C ASN A 216 -7.74 17.13 -15.29
N SER A 217 -7.44 15.83 -15.46
CA SER A 217 -8.12 14.74 -14.75
C SER A 217 -7.30 14.17 -13.59
N TYR A 218 -6.02 14.55 -13.49
CA TYR A 218 -5.13 14.22 -12.39
C TYR A 218 -4.47 15.49 -11.87
N LEU A 219 -4.87 15.93 -10.68
CA LEU A 219 -4.55 17.25 -10.15
C LEU A 219 -3.56 17.14 -9.00
N THR A 220 -2.31 17.45 -9.30
CA THR A 220 -1.21 17.55 -8.33
C THR A 220 -0.18 18.55 -8.82
N GLN A 221 0.84 18.84 -8.00
CA GLN A 221 1.97 19.67 -8.42
C GLN A 221 2.76 18.94 -9.53
N PRO A 222 2.92 19.53 -10.73
CA PRO A 222 3.60 18.84 -11.84
C PRO A 222 5.04 18.45 -11.57
N SER A 223 5.72 19.12 -10.64
CA SER A 223 7.09 18.79 -10.21
C SER A 223 7.18 17.39 -9.61
N LYS A 224 6.18 16.95 -8.85
CA LYS A 224 6.13 15.61 -8.24
C LYS A 224 6.25 14.53 -9.30
N ILE A 225 5.43 14.63 -10.35
CA ILE A 225 5.44 13.65 -11.44
C ILE A 225 6.71 13.77 -12.28
N LYS A 226 7.12 15.00 -12.63
CA LYS A 226 8.29 15.22 -13.48
C LYS A 226 9.61 14.77 -12.84
N ALA A 227 9.70 14.73 -11.50
CA ALA A 227 10.87 14.22 -10.79
C ALA A 227 11.18 12.76 -11.14
N TRP A 228 10.16 11.97 -11.44
CA TRP A 228 10.27 10.55 -11.79
C TRP A 228 10.50 10.27 -13.28
N LEU A 229 10.47 11.31 -14.14
CA LEU A 229 10.59 11.16 -15.60
C LEU A 229 11.96 11.53 -16.17
N GLN A 230 12.92 11.87 -15.31
CA GLN A 230 14.27 12.30 -15.71
C GLN A 230 15.10 11.12 -16.21
#